data_AF-A0A950TS20-F1
#
_entry.id   AF-A0A950TS20-F1
#
_cell.length_a   1.000
_cell.length_b   1.000
_cell.length_c   1.000
_cell.angle_alpha   90.00
_cell.angle_beta   90.00
_cell.angle_gamma   90.00
#
_symmetry.space_group_name_H-M   'P 1'
#
loop_
_entity.id
_entity.type
_entity.pdbx_description
1 polymer ?
#
loop_
_entity_poly.entity_id
_entity_poly.type
_entity_poly.pdbx_seq_one_letter_code
_entity_poly.pdbx_strand_id
1 'polypeptide(L)'
;MLNRLPKPSSPAQGRLDRGPPVAVIDIGSNSVRLVAYEGLSRSLTPIFNEKVLAGLGREVQSTGLLAPDAVDKALVALRRFRQLCETIRVKKIWAIATAACRDAENGPEFIAAAEQICGATIDVLSGKREAMLSALGVVSGFHHADGIVGDLGGGSLELIDVRGRRIRAGATLPLGGLALQDISKKSLKYAEKVVTRELARIPSLKIGAQRNFYAVGGTWRAIARLYMWQTGYPLHVAHGYSVPAKEVLEFARLVRRVDANTLSKIEVVADARRPLLAYAAIVLEQLVRKARPKQVVFSALGVREGLLYELLDEEEQKKDALLAAAYELNTLRSRSPRHGEELIEWTDRFMSTSGLDETAEEKRLRHAACLLADIGWRAHPDYRGEQS
;
A
#
# COMPACT_ATOMS: atom_id res chain seq x y z
N MET A 1 -17.84 -39.06 12.17
CA MET A 1 -16.90 -39.44 11.09
C MET A 1 -15.56 -38.68 11.11
N LEU A 2 -15.38 -37.59 11.86
CA LEU A 2 -14.11 -36.85 11.95
C LEU A 2 -12.97 -37.61 12.69
N ASN A 3 -13.29 -38.61 13.52
CA ASN A 3 -12.32 -39.36 14.34
C ASN A 3 -11.43 -40.35 13.56
N ARG A 4 -11.51 -40.40 12.23
CA ARG A 4 -10.67 -41.28 11.37
C ARG A 4 -9.69 -40.51 10.49
N LEU A 5 -9.67 -39.17 10.53
CA LEU A 5 -8.67 -38.42 9.81
C LEU A 5 -7.34 -38.50 10.58
N PRO A 6 -6.22 -38.84 9.92
CA PRO A 6 -4.92 -38.82 10.57
C PRO A 6 -4.66 -37.43 11.14
N LYS A 7 -4.22 -37.36 12.40
CA LYS A 7 -3.78 -36.10 12.98
C LYS A 7 -2.65 -35.56 12.09
N PRO A 8 -2.74 -34.32 11.57
CA PRO A 8 -1.72 -33.79 10.70
C PRO A 8 -0.37 -33.78 11.42
N SER A 9 0.59 -34.51 10.87
CA SER A 9 1.94 -34.72 11.43
C SER A 9 2.92 -33.59 11.10
N SER A 10 2.51 -32.65 10.25
CA SER A 10 3.28 -31.50 9.81
C SER A 10 2.36 -30.27 9.79
N PRO A 11 2.85 -29.04 10.06
CA PRO A 11 2.08 -27.85 9.75
C PRO A 11 1.62 -27.90 8.29
N ALA A 12 0.36 -27.56 8.03
CA ALA A 12 -0.18 -27.51 6.68
C ALA A 12 0.75 -26.65 5.82
N GLN A 13 1.41 -27.27 4.82
CA GLN A 13 2.57 -26.63 4.20
C GLN A 13 2.16 -25.32 3.57
N GLY A 14 1.07 -25.28 2.79
CA GLY A 14 0.23 -24.11 2.43
C GLY A 14 0.89 -22.93 1.70
N ARG A 15 2.19 -22.75 1.94
CA ARG A 15 3.12 -21.67 1.71
C ARG A 15 4.50 -22.27 1.44
N LEU A 16 5.38 -21.50 0.83
CA LEU A 16 6.77 -21.91 0.60
C LEU A 16 7.57 -21.84 1.89
N ASP A 17 8.58 -22.70 2.03
CA ASP A 17 9.53 -22.62 3.14
C ASP A 17 10.53 -21.47 2.90
N ARG A 18 10.08 -20.25 3.19
CA ARG A 18 10.87 -19.01 3.13
C ARG A 18 11.42 -18.63 4.50
N GLY A 19 11.49 -19.60 5.42
CA GLY A 19 11.72 -19.35 6.83
C GLY A 19 10.44 -18.91 7.56
N PRO A 20 10.61 -18.43 8.80
CA PRO A 20 9.48 -18.12 9.66
C PRO A 20 8.79 -16.82 9.26
N PRO A 21 7.49 -16.65 9.61
CA PRO A 21 6.77 -15.41 9.36
C PRO A 21 7.49 -14.19 9.92
N VAL A 22 7.32 -13.08 9.23
CA VAL A 22 7.79 -11.77 9.67
C VAL A 22 6.62 -10.80 9.77
N ALA A 23 6.74 -9.75 10.58
CA ALA A 23 5.68 -8.76 10.71
C ALA A 23 6.19 -7.32 10.69
N VAL A 24 5.32 -6.43 10.23
CA VAL A 24 5.50 -4.99 10.34
C VAL A 24 4.37 -4.40 11.19
N ILE A 25 4.75 -3.66 12.22
CA ILE A 25 3.86 -2.80 12.99
C ILE A 25 4.09 -1.35 12.51
N ASP A 26 3.03 -0.71 12.05
CA ASP A 26 3.05 0.66 11.55
C ASP A 26 2.14 1.54 12.41
N ILE A 27 2.76 2.49 13.10
CA ILE A 27 2.12 3.44 14.00
C ILE A 27 1.97 4.77 13.26
N GLY A 28 0.88 4.88 12.50
CA GLY A 28 0.55 6.09 11.76
C GLY A 28 -0.37 7.04 12.52
N SER A 29 -0.47 8.28 12.05
CA SER A 29 -1.31 9.32 12.66
C SER A 29 -2.78 8.96 12.80
N ASN A 30 -3.37 8.24 11.85
CA ASN A 30 -4.79 7.86 11.93
C ASN A 30 -4.99 6.46 12.51
N SER A 31 -4.02 5.57 12.32
CA SER A 31 -4.20 4.15 12.62
C SER A 31 -2.90 3.46 12.94
N VAL A 32 -3.00 2.47 13.81
CA VAL A 32 -1.95 1.48 14.05
C VAL A 32 -2.31 0.21 13.28
N ARG A 33 -1.32 -0.43 12.66
CA ARG A 33 -1.55 -1.60 11.82
C ARG A 33 -0.50 -2.67 12.01
N LEU A 34 -0.94 -3.93 12.11
CA LEU A 34 -0.11 -5.12 12.04
C LEU A 34 -0.34 -5.81 10.71
N VAL A 35 0.74 -6.14 10.00
CA VAL A 35 0.70 -7.14 8.93
C VAL A 35 1.79 -8.16 9.16
N ALA A 36 1.40 -9.43 9.17
CA ALA A 36 2.31 -10.55 9.13
C ALA A 36 2.36 -11.11 7.70
N TYR A 37 3.56 -11.48 7.26
CA TYR A 37 3.87 -12.03 5.94
C TYR A 37 4.42 -13.44 6.08
N GLU A 38 4.24 -14.27 5.04
CA GLU A 38 4.75 -15.65 5.01
C GLU A 38 6.25 -15.74 5.27
N GLY A 39 7.00 -14.78 4.71
CA GLY A 39 8.43 -14.62 4.85
C GLY A 39 8.88 -13.32 4.18
N LEU A 40 10.18 -13.06 4.21
CA LEU A 40 10.79 -11.95 3.48
C LEU A 40 11.20 -12.42 2.08
N SER A 41 10.49 -11.96 1.05
CA SER A 41 10.67 -12.37 -0.34
C SER A 41 10.26 -11.25 -1.30
N ARG A 42 10.63 -11.38 -2.58
CA ARG A 42 10.22 -10.41 -3.61
C ARG A 42 8.70 -10.24 -3.73
N SER A 43 7.96 -11.33 -3.57
CA SER A 43 6.49 -11.38 -3.53
C SER A 43 6.04 -11.49 -2.07
N LEU A 44 5.51 -10.41 -1.52
CA LEU A 44 5.07 -10.35 -0.13
C LEU A 44 3.64 -10.88 -0.01
N THR A 45 3.48 -12.11 0.49
CA THR A 45 2.18 -12.70 0.77
C THR A 45 1.75 -12.42 2.21
N PRO A 46 0.73 -11.57 2.46
CA PRO A 46 0.24 -11.31 3.81
C PRO A 46 -0.57 -12.51 4.31
N ILE A 47 -0.22 -13.04 5.49
CA ILE A 47 -0.97 -14.11 6.17
C ILE A 47 -1.94 -13.56 7.22
N PHE A 48 -1.72 -12.35 7.68
CA PHE A 48 -2.59 -11.69 8.64
C PHE A 48 -2.50 -10.18 8.50
N ASN A 49 -3.63 -9.49 8.69
CA ASN A 49 -3.72 -8.05 8.50
C ASN A 49 -4.78 -7.47 9.43
N GLU A 50 -4.35 -6.75 10.46
CA GLU A 50 -5.26 -6.10 11.40
C GLU A 50 -4.92 -4.62 11.53
N LYS A 51 -5.96 -3.80 11.60
CA LYS A 51 -5.86 -2.35 11.64
C LYS A 51 -6.78 -1.78 12.72
N VAL A 52 -6.24 -0.91 13.56
CA VAL A 52 -7.00 -0.17 14.58
C VAL A 52 -6.91 1.33 14.31
N LEU A 53 -8.04 2.02 14.39
CA LEU A 53 -8.13 3.47 14.24
C LEU A 53 -7.91 4.14 15.61
N ALA A 54 -6.68 4.54 15.88
CA ALA A 54 -6.31 5.20 17.14
C ALA A 54 -6.46 6.72 17.08
N GLY A 55 -6.25 7.33 15.91
CA GLY A 55 -6.33 8.78 15.75
C GLY A 55 -5.24 9.57 16.47
N LEU A 56 -4.04 9.00 16.64
CA LEU A 56 -2.89 9.62 17.34
C LEU A 56 -2.54 11.04 16.86
N GLY A 57 -2.71 11.32 15.57
CA GLY A 57 -2.43 12.62 14.97
C GLY A 57 -3.60 13.60 15.00
N ARG A 58 -4.70 13.27 15.68
CA ARG A 58 -5.79 14.23 15.92
C ARG A 58 -5.26 15.33 16.84
N GLU A 59 -5.46 16.59 16.46
CA GLU A 59 -5.14 17.78 17.28
C GLU A 59 -3.64 17.99 17.58
N VAL A 60 -2.73 17.18 17.02
CA VAL A 60 -1.28 17.36 17.21
C VAL A 60 -0.80 18.70 16.64
N GLN A 61 -1.38 19.19 15.53
CA GLN A 61 -0.94 20.45 14.92
C GLN A 61 -1.37 21.67 15.74
N SER A 62 -2.49 21.58 16.46
CA SER A 62 -2.99 22.66 17.31
C SER A 62 -2.47 22.60 18.75
N THR A 63 -2.21 21.40 19.29
CA THR A 63 -1.85 21.21 20.71
C THR A 63 -0.38 20.84 20.94
N GLY A 64 0.31 20.30 19.93
CA GLY A 64 1.65 19.73 20.09
C GLY A 64 1.68 18.40 20.85
N LEU A 65 0.54 17.80 21.17
CA LEU A 65 0.44 16.60 22.02
C LEU A 65 -0.39 15.50 21.38
N LEU A 66 -0.03 14.25 21.65
CA LEU A 66 -0.89 13.09 21.43
C LEU A 66 -2.01 13.09 22.47
N ALA A 67 -3.26 13.01 22.03
CA ALA A 67 -4.42 12.96 22.92
C ALA A 67 -4.39 11.70 23.81
N PRO A 68 -4.66 11.79 25.13
CA PRO A 68 -4.59 10.64 26.05
C PRO A 68 -5.45 9.44 25.61
N ASP A 69 -6.68 9.69 25.14
CA ASP A 69 -7.57 8.62 24.68
C ASP A 69 -7.05 7.93 23.41
N ALA A 70 -6.31 8.64 22.56
CA ALA A 70 -5.69 8.08 21.36
C ALA A 70 -4.46 7.23 21.71
N VAL A 71 -3.67 7.69 22.69
CA VAL A 71 -2.54 6.94 23.25
C VAL A 71 -3.03 5.62 23.85
N ASP A 72 -4.05 5.65 24.71
CA ASP A 72 -4.59 4.43 25.34
C ASP A 72 -5.08 3.42 24.31
N LYS A 73 -5.85 3.88 23.31
CA LYS A 73 -6.33 3.04 22.20
C LYS A 73 -5.17 2.41 21.42
N ALA A 74 -4.13 3.18 21.13
CA ALA A 74 -2.95 2.68 20.42
C ALA A 74 -2.21 1.63 21.25
N LEU A 75 -1.96 1.87 22.54
CA LEU A 75 -1.26 0.91 23.42
C LEU A 75 -2.07 -0.38 23.60
N VAL A 76 -3.40 -0.30 23.71
CA VAL A 76 -4.27 -1.49 23.72
C VAL A 76 -4.14 -2.29 22.42
N ALA A 77 -4.15 -1.62 21.26
CA ALA A 77 -3.95 -2.29 19.97
C ALA A 77 -2.57 -2.97 19.87
N LEU A 78 -1.51 -2.30 20.33
CA LEU A 78 -0.15 -2.85 20.31
C LEU A 78 -0.02 -4.10 21.20
N ARG A 79 -0.65 -4.14 22.38
CA ARG A 79 -0.68 -5.36 23.23
C ARG A 79 -1.34 -6.53 22.50
N ARG A 80 -2.45 -6.26 21.81
CA ARG A 80 -3.11 -7.26 20.97
C ARG A 80 -2.23 -7.71 19.81
N PHE A 81 -1.55 -6.79 19.13
CA PHE A 81 -0.64 -7.13 18.03
C PHE A 81 0.53 -7.99 18.48
N ARG A 82 1.08 -7.74 19.68
CA ARG A 82 2.09 -8.59 20.30
C ARG A 82 1.59 -10.03 20.46
N GLN A 83 0.42 -10.22 21.06
CA GLN A 83 -0.18 -11.55 21.26
C GLN A 83 -0.43 -12.27 19.92
N LEU A 84 -0.88 -11.54 18.90
CA LEU A 84 -1.10 -12.08 17.56
C LEU A 84 0.22 -12.52 16.92
N CYS A 85 1.29 -11.74 17.05
CA CYS A 85 2.62 -12.11 16.55
C CYS A 85 3.13 -13.41 17.19
N GLU A 86 2.92 -13.59 18.49
CA GLU A 86 3.29 -14.83 19.20
C GLU A 86 2.47 -16.03 18.71
N THR A 87 1.16 -15.84 18.52
CA THR A 87 0.25 -16.88 18.01
C THR A 87 0.62 -17.32 16.60
N ILE A 88 0.95 -16.36 15.73
CA ILE A 88 1.38 -16.58 14.34
C ILE A 88 2.83 -17.10 14.27
N ARG A 89 3.56 -17.09 15.40
CA ARG A 89 4.99 -17.46 15.51
C ARG A 89 5.87 -16.59 14.61
N VAL A 90 5.59 -15.29 14.60
CA VAL A 90 6.43 -14.29 13.94
C VAL A 90 7.81 -14.29 14.60
N LYS A 91 8.88 -14.48 13.81
CA LYS A 91 10.25 -14.47 14.33
C LYS A 91 10.84 -13.07 14.42
N LYS A 92 10.44 -12.17 13.52
CA LYS A 92 10.96 -10.81 13.46
C LYS A 92 9.82 -9.82 13.27
N ILE A 93 9.81 -8.81 14.14
CA ILE A 93 8.92 -7.66 14.05
C ILE A 93 9.78 -6.45 13.70
N TRP A 94 9.39 -5.71 12.67
CA TRP A 94 9.84 -4.34 12.45
C TRP A 94 8.73 -3.39 12.83
N ALA A 95 9.01 -2.44 13.69
CA ALA A 95 8.05 -1.44 14.11
C ALA A 95 8.50 -0.05 13.64
N ILE A 96 7.58 0.70 13.05
CA ILE A 96 7.81 2.06 12.57
C ILE A 96 6.74 2.99 13.12
N ALA A 97 7.09 4.26 13.34
CA ALA A 97 6.16 5.32 13.68
C ALA A 97 6.37 6.53 12.77
N THR A 98 5.28 7.24 12.45
CA THR A 98 5.32 8.37 11.50
C THR A 98 4.99 9.71 12.17
N ALA A 99 4.53 10.68 11.38
CA ALA A 99 4.44 12.08 11.74
C ALA A 99 3.85 12.39 13.12
N ALA A 100 2.77 11.72 13.53
CA ALA A 100 2.14 12.02 14.81
C ALA A 100 3.09 11.84 16.01
N CYS A 101 3.80 10.72 16.07
CA CYS A 101 4.70 10.42 17.19
C CYS A 101 5.99 11.24 17.13
N ARG A 102 6.44 11.62 15.93
CA ARG A 102 7.63 12.46 15.74
C ARG A 102 7.38 13.91 16.14
N ASP A 103 6.20 14.43 15.80
CA ASP A 103 5.89 15.86 15.91
C ASP A 103 5.32 16.24 17.28
N ALA A 104 4.88 15.28 18.09
CA ALA A 104 4.30 15.50 19.42
C ALA A 104 5.35 15.52 20.54
N GLU A 105 5.19 16.44 21.50
CA GLU A 105 6.11 16.60 22.65
C GLU A 105 6.10 15.37 23.57
N ASN A 106 4.93 14.77 23.80
CA ASN A 106 4.78 13.50 24.53
C ASN A 106 4.97 12.24 23.65
N GLY A 107 5.45 12.42 22.40
CA GLY A 107 5.77 11.33 21.49
C GLY A 107 6.82 10.35 22.03
N PRO A 108 7.96 10.81 22.57
CA PRO A 108 9.00 9.93 23.13
C PRO A 108 8.51 9.02 24.26
N GLU A 109 7.65 9.53 25.15
CA GLU A 109 7.05 8.75 26.24
C GLU A 109 6.16 7.62 25.69
N PHE A 110 5.31 7.95 24.71
CA PHE A 110 4.48 6.97 24.03
C PHE A 110 5.31 5.89 23.31
N ILE A 111 6.39 6.30 22.63
CA ILE A 111 7.27 5.38 21.91
C ILE A 111 7.94 4.40 22.90
N ALA A 112 8.48 4.90 24.01
CA ALA A 112 9.09 4.05 25.02
C ALA A 112 8.09 2.99 25.55
N ALA A 113 6.85 3.39 25.85
CA ALA A 113 5.81 2.45 26.27
C ALA A 113 5.45 1.43 25.17
N ALA A 114 5.37 1.88 23.91
CA ALA A 114 5.07 1.05 22.76
C ALA A 114 6.18 0.02 22.47
N GLU A 115 7.46 0.39 22.61
CA GLU A 115 8.60 -0.52 22.45
C GLU A 115 8.57 -1.65 23.48
N GLN A 116 8.27 -1.34 24.75
CA GLN A 116 8.12 -2.35 25.81
C GLN A 116 7.00 -3.34 25.49
N ILE A 117 5.86 -2.86 24.97
CA ILE A 117 4.72 -3.71 24.61
C ILE A 117 5.05 -4.59 23.39
N CYS A 118 5.67 -4.02 22.36
CA CYS A 118 5.98 -4.75 21.13
C CYS A 118 7.14 -5.75 21.32
N GLY A 119 8.05 -5.48 22.27
CA GLY A 119 9.32 -6.18 22.40
C GLY A 119 10.22 -5.94 21.19
N ALA A 120 10.12 -4.75 20.58
CA ALA A 120 10.88 -4.34 19.41
C ALA A 120 11.13 -2.83 19.45
N THR A 121 12.30 -2.41 18.97
CA THR A 121 12.62 -0.99 18.76
C THR A 121 11.72 -0.40 17.69
N ILE A 122 11.23 0.81 17.91
CA ILE A 122 10.38 1.54 16.97
C ILE A 122 11.22 2.59 16.25
N ASP A 123 11.34 2.45 14.94
CA ASP A 123 11.99 3.47 14.10
C ASP A 123 11.02 4.63 13.85
N VAL A 124 11.27 5.77 14.49
CA VAL A 124 10.49 7.00 14.29
C VAL A 124 10.98 7.69 13.02
N LEU A 125 10.23 7.51 11.94
CA LEU A 125 10.66 7.90 10.61
C LEU A 125 10.69 9.42 10.46
N SER A 126 11.81 9.94 9.94
CA SER A 126 11.83 11.29 9.36
C SER A 126 10.94 11.34 8.11
N GLY A 127 10.40 12.52 7.78
CA GLY A 127 9.59 12.66 6.57
C GLY A 127 10.32 12.26 5.27
N LYS A 128 11.63 12.54 5.19
CA LYS A 128 12.47 12.09 4.06
C LYS A 128 12.56 10.56 3.98
N ARG A 129 12.66 9.89 5.14
CA ARG A 129 12.71 8.44 5.22
C ARG A 129 11.37 7.82 4.84
N GLU A 130 10.26 8.39 5.33
CA GLU A 130 8.90 8.00 4.95
C GLU A 130 8.70 8.11 3.43
N ALA A 131 9.08 9.25 2.83
CA ALA A 131 9.02 9.43 1.38
C ALA A 131 9.85 8.39 0.61
N MET A 132 11.07 8.10 1.07
CA MET A 132 11.92 7.07 0.47
C MET A 132 11.28 5.68 0.53
N LEU A 133 10.74 5.29 1.70
CA LEU A 133 10.07 4.01 1.86
C LEU A 133 8.79 3.93 1.01
N SER A 134 8.00 5.00 0.91
CA SER A 134 6.84 5.02 0.00
C SER A 134 7.24 4.88 -1.47
N ALA A 135 8.36 5.50 -1.89
CA ALA A 135 8.93 5.28 -3.21
C ALA A 135 9.33 3.82 -3.42
N LEU A 136 10.04 3.21 -2.48
CA LEU A 136 10.43 1.80 -2.54
C LEU A 136 9.21 0.88 -2.57
N GLY A 137 8.13 1.22 -1.85
CA GLY A 137 6.86 0.51 -1.92
C GLY A 137 6.28 0.51 -3.34
N VAL A 138 6.32 1.66 -4.03
CA VAL A 138 5.92 1.75 -5.45
C VAL A 138 6.88 1.00 -6.35
N VAL A 139 8.20 1.15 -6.19
CA VAL A 139 9.20 0.42 -6.99
C VAL A 139 9.05 -1.09 -6.83
N SER A 140 8.68 -1.55 -5.64
CA SER A 140 8.43 -2.96 -5.37
C SER A 140 7.16 -3.48 -6.07
N GLY A 141 6.11 -2.66 -6.21
CA GLY A 141 4.81 -3.08 -6.73
C GLY A 141 4.59 -2.82 -8.22
N PHE A 142 5.41 -1.99 -8.87
CA PHE A 142 5.19 -1.56 -10.24
C PHE A 142 6.40 -1.83 -11.13
N HIS A 143 6.18 -2.53 -12.24
CA HIS A 143 7.19 -2.77 -13.25
C HIS A 143 7.58 -1.45 -13.93
N HIS A 144 8.88 -1.12 -13.93
CA HIS A 144 9.44 0.13 -14.47
C HIS A 144 8.72 1.42 -14.04
N ALA A 145 8.46 1.57 -12.74
CA ALA A 145 7.80 2.76 -12.19
C ALA A 145 8.45 4.08 -12.67
N ASP A 146 7.66 4.99 -13.23
CA ASP A 146 8.13 6.28 -13.73
C ASP A 146 7.12 7.40 -13.44
N GLY A 147 7.44 8.26 -12.47
CA GLY A 147 6.55 9.33 -12.05
C GLY A 147 6.87 9.96 -10.72
N ILE A 148 5.87 10.62 -10.14
CA ILE A 148 5.92 11.13 -8.77
C ILE A 148 5.10 10.20 -7.89
N VAL A 149 5.68 9.77 -6.78
CA VAL A 149 4.97 9.09 -5.71
C VAL A 149 4.50 10.13 -4.72
N GLY A 150 3.21 10.10 -4.40
CA GLY A 150 2.64 10.82 -3.27
C GLY A 150 2.12 9.83 -2.24
N ASP A 151 2.44 10.01 -0.96
CA ASP A 151 1.83 9.26 0.13
C ASP A 151 1.03 10.19 1.02
N LEU A 152 -0.29 10.02 1.03
CA LEU A 152 -1.17 10.82 1.87
C LEU A 152 -1.51 10.08 3.15
N GLY A 153 -0.77 10.43 4.21
CA GLY A 153 -0.99 10.00 5.57
C GLY A 153 -2.05 10.81 6.31
N GLY A 154 -2.11 10.59 7.63
CA GLY A 154 -2.94 11.41 8.53
C GLY A 154 -2.26 12.72 8.93
N GLY A 155 -0.95 12.68 9.23
CA GLY A 155 -0.18 13.87 9.65
C GLY A 155 0.50 14.61 8.51
N SER A 156 0.96 13.90 7.48
CA SER A 156 1.77 14.48 6.41
C SER A 156 1.38 13.97 5.01
N LEU A 157 1.95 14.65 4.02
CA LEU A 157 2.02 14.25 2.62
C LEU A 157 3.50 14.17 2.23
N GLU A 158 3.92 13.01 1.77
CA GLU A 158 5.24 12.77 1.21
C GLU A 158 5.18 12.83 -0.32
N LEU A 159 6.19 13.44 -0.95
CA LEU A 159 6.30 13.58 -2.41
C LEU A 159 7.71 13.27 -2.86
N ILE A 160 7.85 12.37 -3.84
CA ILE A 160 9.17 11.92 -4.30
C ILE A 160 9.15 11.48 -5.76
N ASP A 161 10.19 11.82 -6.52
CA ASP A 161 10.33 11.44 -7.93
C ASP A 161 11.02 10.08 -8.06
N VAL A 162 10.45 9.20 -8.89
CA VAL A 162 10.91 7.84 -9.13
C VAL A 162 11.08 7.60 -10.63
N ARG A 163 12.21 7.00 -11.02
CA ARG A 163 12.50 6.50 -12.38
C ARG A 163 13.17 5.13 -12.31
N GLY A 164 12.39 4.07 -12.53
CA GLY A 164 12.82 2.71 -12.23
C GLY A 164 13.24 2.62 -10.76
N ARG A 165 14.48 2.21 -10.50
CA ARG A 165 15.06 2.16 -9.14
C ARG A 165 15.73 3.46 -8.69
N ARG A 166 15.82 4.48 -9.56
CA ARG A 166 16.41 5.77 -9.20
C ARG A 166 15.37 6.61 -8.47
N ILE A 167 15.66 6.91 -7.21
CA ILE A 167 14.80 7.70 -6.33
C ILE A 167 15.52 9.02 -6.01
N ARG A 168 14.83 10.15 -6.16
CA ARG A 168 15.38 11.48 -5.83
C ARG A 168 15.06 11.86 -4.38
N ALA A 169 15.57 13.00 -3.92
CA ALA A 169 15.20 13.52 -2.60
C ALA A 169 13.68 13.79 -2.52
N GLY A 170 13.06 13.28 -1.47
CA GLY A 170 11.64 13.51 -1.18
C GLY A 170 11.40 14.82 -0.43
N ALA A 171 10.16 15.32 -0.53
CA ALA A 171 9.63 16.43 0.25
C ALA A 171 8.50 15.94 1.15
N THR A 172 8.36 16.58 2.31
CA THR A 172 7.29 16.30 3.27
C THR A 172 6.55 17.59 3.58
N LEU A 173 5.22 17.54 3.56
CA LEU A 173 4.34 18.67 3.81
C LEU A 173 3.31 18.31 4.89
N PRO A 174 2.89 19.25 5.76
CA PRO A 174 1.87 19.03 6.79
C PRO A 174 0.46 19.05 6.16
N LEU A 175 0.24 18.24 5.12
CA LEU A 175 -1.00 18.17 4.34
C LEU A 175 -1.74 16.83 4.52
N GLY A 176 -1.35 16.03 5.52
CA GLY A 176 -2.06 14.80 5.86
C GLY A 176 -3.52 15.10 6.25
N GLY A 177 -4.40 14.11 6.09
CA GLY A 177 -5.85 14.36 6.24
C GLY A 177 -6.27 14.90 7.61
N LEU A 178 -5.68 14.40 8.71
CA LEU A 178 -5.96 14.87 10.07
C LEU A 178 -5.28 16.20 10.34
N ALA A 179 -4.01 16.36 9.96
CA ALA A 179 -3.28 17.61 10.11
C ALA A 179 -3.96 18.76 9.35
N LEU A 180 -4.38 18.53 8.11
CA LEU A 180 -5.04 19.55 7.31
C LEU A 180 -6.42 19.91 7.88
N GLN A 181 -7.18 18.94 8.40
CA GLN A 181 -8.45 19.20 9.08
C GLN A 181 -8.27 20.03 10.35
N ASP A 182 -7.22 19.75 11.12
CA ASP A 182 -6.86 20.47 12.35
C ASP A 182 -6.39 21.91 12.04
N ILE A 183 -5.36 22.06 11.20
CA ILE A 183 -4.84 23.36 10.74
C ILE A 183 -5.95 24.21 10.14
N SER A 184 -6.87 23.60 9.38
CA SER A 184 -7.94 24.34 8.73
C SER A 184 -9.13 24.67 9.63
N LYS A 185 -9.11 24.24 10.90
CA LYS A 185 -10.24 24.33 11.84
C LYS A 185 -11.54 23.80 11.21
N LYS A 186 -11.43 22.67 10.50
CA LYS A 186 -12.50 22.02 9.75
C LYS A 186 -13.09 22.82 8.56
N SER A 187 -12.47 23.93 8.16
CA SER A 187 -12.89 24.72 7.00
C SER A 187 -12.25 24.21 5.71
N LEU A 188 -13.06 23.71 4.78
CA LEU A 188 -12.58 23.23 3.46
C LEU A 188 -11.98 24.36 2.62
N LYS A 189 -12.57 25.56 2.68
CA LYS A 189 -12.05 26.75 1.97
C LYS A 189 -10.68 27.16 2.50
N TYR A 190 -10.47 27.07 3.81
CA TYR A 190 -9.16 27.38 4.39
C TYR A 190 -8.15 26.25 4.11
N ALA A 191 -8.57 24.99 4.14
CA ALA A 191 -7.74 23.85 3.74
C ALA A 191 -7.20 24.01 2.31
N GLU A 192 -8.05 24.41 1.35
CA GLU A 192 -7.63 24.66 -0.04
C GLU A 192 -6.54 25.75 -0.14
N LYS A 193 -6.63 26.81 0.66
CA LYS A 193 -5.59 27.86 0.73
C LYS A 193 -4.28 27.32 1.29
N VAL A 194 -4.33 26.52 2.37
CA VAL A 194 -3.16 25.89 2.98
C VAL A 194 -2.48 24.96 1.98
N VAL A 195 -3.23 24.07 1.33
CA VAL A 195 -2.71 23.15 0.30
C VAL A 195 -2.03 23.92 -0.83
N THR A 196 -2.67 24.97 -1.35
CA THR A 196 -2.11 25.78 -2.43
C THR A 196 -0.78 26.42 -2.02
N ARG A 197 -0.72 26.99 -0.81
CA ARG A 197 0.48 27.62 -0.25
C ARG A 197 1.61 26.62 -0.04
N GLU A 198 1.34 25.48 0.59
CA GLU A 198 2.36 24.47 0.88
C GLU A 198 2.88 23.83 -0.40
N LEU A 199 1.99 23.48 -1.34
CA LEU A 199 2.41 22.93 -2.63
C LEU A 199 3.23 23.94 -3.42
N ALA A 200 2.97 25.26 -3.32
CA ALA A 200 3.76 26.30 -3.99
C ALA A 200 5.26 26.19 -3.67
N ARG A 201 5.62 25.75 -2.46
CA ARG A 201 7.01 25.55 -2.00
C ARG A 201 7.75 24.42 -2.72
N ILE A 202 7.05 23.54 -3.43
CA ILE A 202 7.62 22.40 -4.17
C ILE A 202 7.53 22.64 -5.68
N PRO A 203 8.44 23.42 -6.29
CA PRO A 203 8.43 23.67 -7.74
C PRO A 203 8.79 22.43 -8.56
N SER A 204 9.53 21.48 -7.97
CA SER A 204 9.97 20.23 -8.59
C SER A 204 8.83 19.30 -9.02
N LEU A 205 7.60 19.51 -8.54
CA LEU A 205 6.42 18.75 -8.97
C LEU A 205 6.17 18.77 -10.49
N LYS A 206 6.62 19.82 -11.20
CA LYS A 206 6.50 19.91 -12.66
C LYS A 206 7.31 18.86 -13.41
N ILE A 207 8.32 18.24 -12.76
CA ILE A 207 9.13 17.16 -13.34
C ILE A 207 8.29 15.89 -13.59
N GLY A 208 7.13 15.77 -12.92
CA GLY A 208 6.17 14.68 -13.14
C GLY A 208 5.20 14.90 -14.30
N ALA A 209 5.31 16.00 -15.06
CA ALA A 209 4.40 16.27 -16.16
C ALA A 209 4.42 15.16 -17.20
N GLN A 210 3.22 14.74 -17.67
CA GLN A 210 3.02 13.64 -18.64
C GLN A 210 3.53 12.25 -18.19
N ARG A 211 3.97 12.12 -16.92
CA ARG A 211 4.33 10.84 -16.30
C ARG A 211 3.23 10.40 -15.34
N ASN A 212 3.43 9.30 -14.63
CA ASN A 212 2.44 8.81 -13.66
C ASN A 212 2.49 9.64 -12.36
N PHE A 213 1.35 9.76 -11.69
CA PHE A 213 1.30 10.10 -10.27
C PHE A 213 0.85 8.87 -9.48
N TYR A 214 1.74 8.28 -8.69
CA TYR A 214 1.43 7.13 -7.86
C TYR A 214 0.81 7.60 -6.55
N ALA A 215 -0.48 7.39 -6.39
CA ALA A 215 -1.24 7.77 -5.20
C ALA A 215 -1.22 6.65 -4.16
N VAL A 216 -0.40 6.83 -3.12
CA VAL A 216 -0.26 5.96 -1.95
C VAL A 216 -1.10 6.52 -0.80
N GLY A 217 -1.50 5.65 0.12
CA GLY A 217 -2.17 6.06 1.35
C GLY A 217 -3.62 5.60 1.43
N GLY A 218 -4.11 5.51 2.67
CA GLY A 218 -5.41 4.95 2.95
C GLY A 218 -6.56 5.74 2.31
N THR A 219 -6.52 7.05 2.40
CA THR A 219 -7.63 7.92 2.01
C THR A 219 -7.75 8.03 0.49
N TRP A 220 -6.64 8.13 -0.25
CA TRP A 220 -6.68 8.07 -1.72
C TRP A 220 -7.16 6.74 -2.26
N ARG A 221 -6.82 5.61 -1.63
CA ARG A 221 -7.44 4.33 -1.99
C ARG A 221 -8.95 4.28 -1.75
N ALA A 222 -9.47 5.05 -0.80
CA ALA A 222 -10.92 5.16 -0.62
C ALA A 222 -11.56 6.00 -1.74
N ILE A 223 -10.89 7.06 -2.22
CA ILE A 223 -11.29 7.79 -3.43
C ILE A 223 -11.30 6.85 -4.65
N ALA A 224 -10.26 6.05 -4.84
CA ALA A 224 -10.20 5.07 -5.95
C ALA A 224 -11.38 4.09 -5.93
N ARG A 225 -11.70 3.51 -4.77
CA ARG A 225 -12.84 2.60 -4.64
C ARG A 225 -14.18 3.29 -4.88
N LEU A 226 -14.33 4.53 -4.44
CA LEU A 226 -15.54 5.32 -4.71
C LEU A 226 -15.69 5.58 -6.22
N TYR A 227 -14.58 5.85 -6.91
CA TYR A 227 -14.59 6.04 -8.36
C TYR A 227 -14.92 4.74 -9.12
N MET A 228 -14.32 3.61 -8.72
CA MET A 228 -14.66 2.28 -9.26
C MET A 228 -16.15 1.99 -9.13
N TRP A 229 -16.72 2.24 -7.95
CA TRP A 229 -18.15 2.05 -7.72
C TRP A 229 -19.00 2.96 -8.60
N GLN A 230 -18.67 4.25 -8.71
CA GLN A 230 -19.42 5.19 -9.54
C GLN A 230 -19.39 4.81 -11.03
N THR A 231 -18.26 4.28 -11.51
CA THR A 231 -18.05 3.90 -12.91
C THR A 231 -18.48 2.48 -13.24
N GLY A 232 -18.90 1.69 -12.24
CA GLY A 232 -19.24 0.28 -12.42
C GLY A 232 -18.02 -0.57 -12.85
N TYR A 233 -16.82 -0.23 -12.37
CA TYR A 233 -15.59 -0.90 -12.77
C TYR A 233 -15.58 -2.37 -12.31
N PRO A 234 -15.39 -3.36 -13.20
CA PRO A 234 -15.64 -4.78 -12.89
C PRO A 234 -14.64 -5.41 -11.92
N LEU A 235 -13.46 -4.80 -11.74
CA LEU A 235 -12.39 -5.34 -10.89
C LEU A 235 -12.13 -4.43 -9.68
N HIS A 236 -12.65 -4.79 -8.51
CA HIS A 236 -12.57 -3.97 -7.30
C HIS A 236 -11.19 -4.00 -6.58
N VAL A 237 -10.09 -3.96 -7.35
CA VAL A 237 -8.71 -4.04 -6.85
C VAL A 237 -8.00 -2.69 -7.00
N ALA A 238 -7.80 -1.98 -5.88
CA ALA A 238 -7.23 -0.62 -5.92
C ALA A 238 -5.75 -0.53 -6.32
N HIS A 239 -4.96 -1.60 -6.16
CA HIS A 239 -3.57 -1.60 -6.59
C HIS A 239 -3.49 -1.71 -8.11
N GLY A 240 -2.71 -0.83 -8.76
CA GLY A 240 -2.58 -0.84 -10.22
C GLY A 240 -3.69 -0.09 -10.94
N TYR A 241 -4.79 0.23 -10.26
CA TYR A 241 -5.89 0.97 -10.86
C TYR A 241 -5.42 2.34 -11.32
N SER A 242 -5.57 2.59 -12.62
CA SER A 242 -5.01 3.75 -13.32
C SER A 242 -6.14 4.53 -13.94
N VAL A 243 -6.20 5.82 -13.64
CA VAL A 243 -7.26 6.72 -14.12
C VAL A 243 -6.63 7.94 -14.77
N PRO A 244 -7.08 8.35 -15.98
CA PRO A 244 -6.60 9.58 -16.62
C PRO A 244 -6.68 10.78 -15.68
N ALA A 245 -5.65 11.62 -15.70
CA ALA A 245 -5.53 12.72 -14.73
C ALA A 245 -6.71 13.70 -14.80
N LYS A 246 -7.30 13.89 -15.98
CA LYS A 246 -8.49 14.71 -16.19
C LYS A 246 -9.71 14.17 -15.43
N GLU A 247 -9.94 12.87 -15.51
CA GLU A 247 -11.06 12.21 -14.82
C GLU A 247 -10.88 12.25 -13.30
N VAL A 248 -9.66 12.01 -12.80
CA VAL A 248 -9.35 12.15 -11.37
C VAL A 248 -9.60 13.58 -10.90
N LEU A 249 -9.23 14.58 -11.70
CA LEU A 249 -9.43 15.98 -11.37
C LEU A 249 -10.92 16.33 -11.27
N GLU A 250 -11.73 15.88 -12.23
CA GLU A 250 -13.18 16.07 -12.23
C GLU A 250 -13.83 15.36 -11.03
N PHE A 251 -13.43 14.13 -10.76
CA PHE A 251 -13.95 13.35 -9.65
C PHE A 251 -13.55 13.91 -8.28
N ALA A 252 -12.30 14.37 -8.11
CA ALA A 252 -11.86 15.00 -6.87
C ALA A 252 -12.67 16.28 -6.55
N ARG A 253 -13.04 17.07 -7.58
CA ARG A 253 -13.92 18.24 -7.42
C ARG A 253 -15.33 17.86 -6.98
N LEU A 254 -15.84 16.72 -7.44
CA LEU A 254 -17.11 16.18 -6.98
C LEU A 254 -16.99 15.78 -5.51
N VAL A 255 -16.04 14.90 -5.17
CA VAL A 255 -15.87 14.35 -3.82
C VAL A 255 -15.71 15.43 -2.76
N ARG A 256 -14.98 16.52 -3.03
CA ARG A 256 -14.81 17.61 -2.05
C ARG A 256 -16.07 18.44 -1.78
N ARG A 257 -17.12 18.30 -2.60
CA ARG A 257 -18.42 18.99 -2.46
C ARG A 257 -19.49 18.08 -1.86
N VAL A 258 -19.29 16.77 -1.87
CA VAL A 258 -20.27 15.82 -1.33
C VAL A 258 -20.25 15.89 0.19
N ASP A 259 -21.44 16.03 0.78
CA ASP A 259 -21.62 15.97 2.22
C ASP A 259 -21.27 14.58 2.77
N ALA A 260 -20.68 14.54 3.96
CA ALA A 260 -20.32 13.29 4.65
C ALA A 260 -21.53 12.35 4.86
N ASN A 261 -22.74 12.91 5.03
CA ASN A 261 -24.01 12.17 5.16
C ASN A 261 -24.48 11.55 3.84
N THR A 262 -24.10 12.12 2.70
CA THR A 262 -24.37 11.49 1.40
C THR A 262 -23.39 10.36 1.15
N LEU A 263 -22.11 10.56 1.53
CA LEU A 263 -21.11 9.50 1.52
C LEU A 263 -21.44 8.38 2.51
N SER A 264 -22.24 8.66 3.55
CA SER A 264 -22.61 7.64 4.53
C SER A 264 -23.52 6.53 4.02
N LYS A 265 -24.19 6.80 2.90
CA LYS A 265 -25.03 5.84 2.18
C LYS A 265 -24.23 4.94 1.24
N ILE A 266 -22.93 5.18 1.09
CA ILE A 266 -22.05 4.42 0.20
C ILE A 266 -21.23 3.46 1.06
N GLU A 267 -21.64 2.20 1.12
CA GLU A 267 -21.01 1.15 1.93
C GLU A 267 -19.53 0.92 1.59
N VAL A 268 -19.11 1.28 0.38
CA VAL A 268 -17.74 1.11 -0.13
C VAL A 268 -16.69 1.94 0.65
N VAL A 269 -17.12 2.99 1.34
CA VAL A 269 -16.25 3.84 2.16
C VAL A 269 -16.52 3.62 3.64
N ALA A 270 -15.53 3.05 4.33
CA ALA A 270 -15.55 2.91 5.79
C ALA A 270 -15.79 4.25 6.51
N ASP A 271 -16.70 4.25 7.48
CA ASP A 271 -17.21 5.42 8.20
C ASP A 271 -16.12 6.39 8.64
N ALA A 272 -15.07 5.85 9.27
CA ALA A 272 -13.97 6.63 9.83
C ALA A 272 -13.15 7.43 8.80
N ARG A 273 -13.31 7.16 7.49
CA ARG A 273 -12.59 7.89 6.42
C ARG A 273 -13.42 8.99 5.79
N ARG A 274 -14.74 8.96 5.96
CA ARG A 274 -15.67 9.92 5.33
C ARG A 274 -15.31 11.38 5.67
N PRO A 275 -14.95 11.74 6.92
CA PRO A 275 -14.58 13.12 7.25
C PRO A 275 -13.28 13.59 6.59
N LEU A 276 -12.40 12.67 6.18
CA LEU A 276 -11.09 12.97 5.61
C LEU A 276 -11.08 12.97 4.07
N LEU A 277 -12.13 12.41 3.44
CA LEU A 277 -12.20 12.30 1.98
C LEU A 277 -12.16 13.67 1.29
N ALA A 278 -12.90 14.65 1.79
CA ALA A 278 -12.92 16.00 1.21
C ALA A 278 -11.54 16.65 1.25
N TYR A 279 -10.80 16.50 2.35
CA TYR A 279 -9.43 17.01 2.49
C TYR A 279 -8.47 16.31 1.54
N ALA A 280 -8.52 14.98 1.47
CA ALA A 280 -7.70 14.20 0.55
C ALA A 280 -7.99 14.51 -0.93
N ALA A 281 -9.25 14.78 -1.26
CA ALA A 281 -9.67 15.19 -2.59
C ALA A 281 -9.15 16.59 -2.95
N ILE A 282 -9.14 17.55 -2.01
CA ILE A 282 -8.51 18.86 -2.21
C ILE A 282 -7.01 18.71 -2.49
N VAL A 283 -6.30 17.90 -1.70
CA VAL A 283 -4.86 17.65 -1.91
C VAL A 283 -4.61 17.02 -3.28
N LEU A 284 -5.40 15.99 -3.64
CA LEU A 284 -5.27 15.31 -4.93
C LEU A 284 -5.57 16.25 -6.11
N GLU A 285 -6.64 17.04 -6.02
CA GLU A 285 -6.99 18.06 -7.03
C GLU A 285 -5.81 19.01 -7.29
N GLN A 286 -5.24 19.59 -6.23
CA GLN A 286 -4.17 20.57 -6.36
C GLN A 286 -2.86 19.94 -6.86
N LEU A 287 -2.55 18.71 -6.43
CA LEU A 287 -1.41 17.95 -6.95
C LEU A 287 -1.54 17.67 -8.44
N VAL A 288 -2.69 17.17 -8.90
CA VAL A 288 -2.93 16.88 -10.32
C VAL A 288 -2.83 18.16 -11.16
N ARG A 289 -3.40 19.29 -10.68
CA ARG A 289 -3.28 20.58 -11.35
C ARG A 289 -1.84 21.05 -11.49
N LYS A 290 -1.02 20.88 -10.45
CA LYS A 290 0.35 21.37 -10.40
C LYS A 290 1.34 20.45 -11.13
N ALA A 291 1.26 19.14 -10.90
CA ALA A 291 2.16 18.15 -11.49
C ALA A 291 1.80 17.81 -12.95
N ARG A 292 0.53 17.96 -13.34
CA ARG A 292 0.01 17.62 -14.68
C ARG A 292 0.43 16.21 -15.15
N PRO A 293 0.20 15.17 -14.34
CA PRO A 293 0.52 13.81 -14.73
C PRO A 293 -0.35 13.37 -15.92
N LYS A 294 0.07 12.33 -16.64
CA LYS A 294 -0.76 11.65 -17.65
C LYS A 294 -1.96 10.97 -16.98
N GLN A 295 -1.70 10.26 -15.88
CA GLN A 295 -2.67 9.49 -15.14
C GLN A 295 -2.29 9.38 -13.66
N VAL A 296 -3.28 9.08 -12.83
CA VAL A 296 -3.09 8.74 -11.42
C VAL A 296 -3.21 7.24 -11.27
N VAL A 297 -2.18 6.62 -10.69
CA VAL A 297 -2.07 5.18 -10.45
C VAL A 297 -2.16 4.93 -8.96
N PHE A 298 -3.15 4.19 -8.50
CA PHE A 298 -3.33 3.96 -7.07
C PHE A 298 -2.49 2.76 -6.60
N SER A 299 -1.84 2.91 -5.44
CA SER A 299 -1.01 1.87 -4.84
C SER A 299 -1.58 1.37 -3.52
N ALA A 300 -1.67 0.05 -3.37
CA ALA A 300 -1.88 -0.58 -2.06
C ALA A 300 -0.61 -0.70 -1.24
N LEU A 301 0.55 -0.68 -1.91
CA LEU A 301 1.87 -0.75 -1.30
C LEU A 301 2.36 0.65 -0.95
N GLY A 302 3.02 0.80 0.19
CA GLY A 302 3.60 2.06 0.65
C GLY A 302 4.79 1.83 1.57
N VAL A 303 4.88 2.63 2.63
CA VAL A 303 6.01 2.63 3.60
C VAL A 303 6.41 1.22 4.07
N ARG A 304 5.43 0.41 4.50
CA ARG A 304 5.70 -0.92 5.08
C ARG A 304 6.29 -1.89 4.07
N GLU A 305 5.73 -1.92 2.87
CA GLU A 305 6.21 -2.79 1.81
C GLU A 305 7.53 -2.28 1.23
N GLY A 306 7.75 -0.96 1.22
CA GLY A 306 9.05 -0.38 0.91
C GLY A 306 10.14 -0.72 1.93
N LEU A 307 9.80 -0.77 3.23
CA LEU A 307 10.72 -1.21 4.29
C LEU A 307 11.14 -2.66 4.06
N LEU A 308 10.17 -3.55 3.80
CA LEU A 308 10.48 -4.94 3.53
C LEU A 308 11.26 -5.12 2.23
N TYR A 309 10.94 -4.36 1.18
CA TYR A 309 11.69 -4.38 -0.07
C TYR A 309 13.14 -3.95 0.10
N GLU A 310 13.41 -2.95 0.94
CA GLU A 310 14.78 -2.51 1.24
C GLU A 310 15.62 -3.58 1.94
N LEU A 311 14.97 -4.40 2.78
CA LEU A 311 15.63 -5.48 3.52
C LEU A 311 15.98 -6.69 2.64
N LEU A 312 15.48 -6.74 1.40
CA LEU A 312 15.86 -7.76 0.43
C LEU A 312 17.28 -7.50 -0.09
N ASP A 313 18.00 -8.57 -0.42
CA ASP A 313 19.25 -8.44 -1.17
C ASP A 313 19.01 -7.93 -2.60
N GLU A 314 20.09 -7.50 -3.27
CA GLU A 314 19.97 -6.93 -4.61
C GLU A 314 19.40 -7.92 -5.65
N GLU A 315 19.64 -9.21 -5.49
CA GLU A 315 19.19 -10.24 -6.43
C GLU A 315 17.69 -10.46 -6.30
N GLU A 316 17.17 -10.55 -5.08
CA GLU A 316 15.73 -10.53 -4.81
C GLU A 316 15.10 -9.23 -5.32
N GLN A 317 15.66 -8.07 -5.00
CA GLN A 317 15.16 -6.78 -5.50
C GLN A 317 15.15 -6.69 -7.03
N LYS A 318 16.05 -7.42 -7.70
CA LYS A 318 16.16 -7.50 -9.16
C LYS A 318 15.03 -8.25 -9.83
N LYS A 319 14.46 -9.24 -9.16
CA LYS A 319 13.39 -10.09 -9.69
C LYS A 319 12.15 -9.29 -10.06
N ASP A 320 11.49 -9.74 -11.13
CA ASP A 320 10.18 -9.24 -11.50
C ASP A 320 9.13 -9.74 -10.49
N ALA A 321 8.35 -8.83 -9.91
CA ALA A 321 7.38 -9.16 -8.87
C ALA A 321 6.27 -10.09 -9.36
N LEU A 322 5.78 -9.86 -10.59
CA LEU A 322 4.69 -10.64 -11.18
C LEU A 322 5.17 -12.07 -11.45
N LEU A 323 6.34 -12.21 -12.10
CA LEU A 323 6.89 -13.53 -12.40
C LEU A 323 7.30 -14.27 -11.12
N ALA A 324 7.85 -13.57 -10.12
CA ALA A 324 8.14 -14.17 -8.82
C ALA A 324 6.86 -14.71 -8.17
N ALA A 325 5.79 -13.90 -8.08
CA ALA A 325 4.52 -14.36 -7.51
C ALA A 325 3.89 -15.52 -8.30
N ALA A 326 3.92 -15.45 -9.63
CA ALA A 326 3.41 -16.51 -10.50
C ALA A 326 4.20 -17.82 -10.31
N TYR A 327 5.52 -17.73 -10.17
CA TYR A 327 6.39 -18.87 -9.87
C TYR A 327 6.07 -19.51 -8.52
N GLU A 328 5.80 -18.69 -7.49
CA GLU A 328 5.42 -19.19 -6.17
C GLU A 328 4.07 -19.92 -6.21
N LEU A 329 3.08 -19.36 -6.91
CA LEU A 329 1.78 -20.01 -7.11
C LEU A 329 1.91 -21.32 -7.89
N ASN A 330 2.70 -21.32 -8.98
CA ASN A 330 3.01 -22.51 -9.77
C ASN A 330 3.60 -23.62 -8.88
N THR A 331 4.60 -23.27 -8.08
CA THR A 331 5.27 -24.20 -7.15
C THR A 331 4.29 -24.80 -6.13
N LEU A 332 3.36 -23.98 -5.64
CA LEU A 332 2.44 -24.36 -4.57
C LEU A 332 1.19 -25.12 -5.03
N ARG A 333 0.78 -24.99 -6.29
CA ARG A 333 -0.55 -25.40 -6.75
C ARG A 333 -0.55 -26.29 -7.99
N SER A 334 0.39 -26.11 -8.91
CA SER A 334 0.45 -26.89 -10.15
C SER A 334 0.75 -28.37 -9.88
N ARG A 335 0.34 -29.24 -10.81
CA ARG A 335 0.65 -30.68 -10.79
C ARG A 335 2.13 -30.94 -10.99
N SER A 336 2.76 -30.15 -11.87
CA SER A 336 4.19 -30.17 -12.14
C SER A 336 4.69 -28.74 -12.39
N PRO A 337 5.34 -28.10 -11.39
CA PRO A 337 5.86 -26.74 -11.55
C PRO A 337 6.83 -26.60 -12.73
N ARG A 338 7.65 -27.63 -12.98
CA ARG A 338 8.58 -27.69 -14.13
C ARG A 338 7.87 -27.53 -15.48
N HIS A 339 6.64 -28.03 -15.60
CA HIS A 339 5.89 -27.91 -16.85
C HIS A 339 5.60 -26.44 -17.21
N GLY A 340 5.39 -25.57 -16.22
CA GLY A 340 5.20 -24.13 -16.45
C GLY A 340 6.44 -23.48 -17.08
N GLU A 341 7.65 -23.90 -16.68
CA GLU A 341 8.92 -23.44 -17.28
C GLU A 341 9.09 -23.98 -18.71
N GLU A 342 8.77 -25.26 -18.94
CA GLU A 342 8.80 -25.87 -20.28
C GLU A 342 7.79 -25.19 -21.24
N LEU A 343 6.62 -24.77 -20.74
CA LEU A 343 5.64 -23.99 -21.50
C LEU A 343 6.18 -22.60 -21.88
N ILE A 344 6.95 -21.95 -21.00
CA ILE A 344 7.62 -20.69 -21.33
C ILE A 344 8.58 -20.90 -22.50
N GLU A 345 9.46 -21.89 -22.41
CA GLU A 345 10.45 -22.17 -23.48
C GLU A 345 9.77 -22.55 -24.81
N TRP A 346 8.69 -23.34 -24.74
CA TRP A 346 7.93 -23.71 -25.92
C TRP A 346 7.24 -22.49 -26.56
N THR A 347 6.56 -21.67 -25.76
CA THR A 347 5.87 -20.47 -26.27
C THR A 347 6.85 -19.41 -26.79
N ASP A 348 8.03 -19.27 -26.19
CA ASP A 348 9.09 -18.38 -26.71
C ASP A 348 9.56 -18.81 -28.10
N ARG A 349 9.79 -20.12 -28.31
CA ARG A 349 10.13 -20.65 -29.63
C ARG A 349 9.00 -20.43 -30.63
N PHE A 350 7.76 -20.72 -30.24
CA PHE A 350 6.59 -20.47 -31.07
C PHE A 350 6.54 -19.01 -31.55
N MET A 351 6.61 -18.04 -30.63
CA MET A 351 6.59 -16.61 -30.97
C MET A 351 7.73 -16.21 -31.90
N SER A 352 8.94 -16.72 -31.67
CA SER A 352 10.10 -16.42 -32.53
C SER A 352 9.97 -16.96 -33.96
N THR A 353 9.17 -18.00 -34.17
CA THR A 353 9.00 -18.67 -35.48
C THR A 353 7.68 -18.34 -36.18
N SER A 354 6.68 -17.83 -35.46
CA SER A 354 5.34 -17.59 -35.98
C SER A 354 5.23 -16.30 -36.81
N GLY A 355 6.20 -15.39 -36.68
CA GLY A 355 6.14 -14.06 -37.28
C GLY A 355 5.13 -13.12 -36.60
N LEU A 356 4.64 -13.49 -35.41
CA LEU A 356 3.79 -12.64 -34.59
C LEU A 356 4.64 -11.65 -33.78
N ASP A 357 4.23 -10.39 -33.76
CA ASP A 357 4.85 -9.38 -32.91
C ASP A 357 4.35 -9.53 -31.47
N GLU A 358 5.26 -9.37 -30.50
CA GLU A 358 4.93 -9.19 -29.09
C GLU A 358 5.80 -8.09 -28.47
N THR A 359 5.18 -7.24 -27.67
CA THR A 359 5.89 -6.29 -26.82
C THR A 359 6.53 -7.00 -25.62
N ALA A 360 7.48 -6.35 -24.96
CA ALA A 360 8.09 -6.88 -23.73
C ALA A 360 7.07 -7.09 -22.60
N GLU A 361 6.02 -6.28 -22.54
CA GLU A 361 4.91 -6.44 -21.58
C GLU A 361 4.09 -7.69 -21.90
N GLU A 362 3.70 -7.88 -23.17
CA GLU A 362 2.93 -9.06 -23.60
C GLU A 362 3.72 -10.35 -23.38
N LYS A 363 5.02 -10.34 -23.68
CA LYS A 363 5.92 -11.45 -23.34
C LYS A 363 5.92 -11.74 -21.84
N ARG A 364 6.02 -10.70 -20.98
CA ARG A 364 5.99 -10.88 -19.52
C ARG A 364 4.67 -11.47 -19.03
N LEU A 365 3.55 -11.03 -19.59
CA LEU A 365 2.22 -11.56 -19.27
C LEU A 365 2.06 -13.00 -19.76
N ARG A 366 2.56 -13.34 -20.95
CA ARG A 366 2.57 -14.71 -21.48
C ARG A 366 3.38 -15.65 -20.59
N HIS A 367 4.53 -15.21 -20.10
CA HIS A 367 5.34 -15.98 -19.15
C HIS A 367 4.61 -16.22 -17.84
N ALA A 368 3.97 -15.18 -17.27
CA ALA A 368 3.14 -15.32 -16.08
C ALA A 368 1.97 -16.29 -16.31
N ALA A 369 1.29 -16.20 -17.46
CA ALA A 369 0.19 -17.09 -17.82
C ALA A 369 0.64 -18.56 -17.92
N CYS A 370 1.83 -18.83 -18.48
CA CYS A 370 2.39 -20.18 -18.53
C CYS A 370 2.62 -20.78 -17.13
N LEU A 371 3.13 -19.97 -16.20
CA LEU A 371 3.33 -20.39 -14.80
C LEU A 371 1.99 -20.64 -14.08
N LEU A 372 0.95 -19.87 -14.42
CA LEU A 372 -0.36 -19.96 -13.78
C LEU A 372 -1.30 -20.97 -14.44
N ALA A 373 -0.98 -21.49 -15.63
CA ALA A 373 -1.89 -22.31 -16.43
C ALA A 373 -2.46 -23.56 -15.71
N ASP A 374 -1.77 -24.05 -14.68
CA ASP A 374 -2.12 -25.29 -14.00
C ASP A 374 -2.58 -25.12 -12.55
N ILE A 375 -2.73 -23.89 -12.04
CA ILE A 375 -3.02 -23.69 -10.60
C ILE A 375 -4.45 -24.11 -10.20
N GLY A 376 -5.38 -24.10 -11.14
CA GLY A 376 -6.80 -24.44 -10.93
C GLY A 376 -7.16 -25.91 -11.13
N TRP A 377 -6.19 -26.82 -11.35
CA TRP A 377 -6.46 -28.19 -11.80
C TRP A 377 -7.38 -29.03 -10.88
N ARG A 378 -7.43 -28.70 -9.59
CA ARG A 378 -8.28 -29.39 -8.58
C ARG A 378 -9.75 -28.98 -8.66
N ALA A 379 -10.07 -27.90 -9.39
CA ALA A 379 -11.44 -27.46 -9.59
C ALA A 379 -12.24 -28.52 -10.36
N HIS A 380 -13.56 -28.53 -10.12
CA HIS A 380 -14.48 -29.30 -10.94
C HIS A 380 -14.30 -28.91 -12.42
N PRO A 381 -14.28 -29.87 -13.37
CA PRO A 381 -13.96 -29.61 -14.78
C PRO A 381 -14.71 -28.42 -15.38
N ASP A 382 -16.00 -28.29 -15.08
CA ASP A 382 -16.87 -27.22 -15.59
C ASP A 382 -16.51 -25.81 -15.09
N TYR A 383 -15.76 -25.71 -13.99
CA TYR A 383 -15.37 -24.42 -13.37
C TYR A 383 -13.86 -24.16 -13.42
N ARG A 384 -13.07 -25.05 -14.05
CA ARG A 384 -11.60 -24.90 -14.11
C ARG A 384 -11.18 -23.58 -14.74
N GLY A 385 -11.83 -23.18 -15.82
CA GLY A 385 -11.51 -21.92 -16.51
C GLY A 385 -11.77 -20.69 -15.64
N GLU A 386 -12.89 -20.65 -14.91
CA GLU A 386 -13.25 -19.52 -14.05
C GLU A 386 -12.43 -19.44 -12.76
N GLN A 387 -11.95 -20.59 -12.26
CA GLN A 387 -11.16 -20.67 -11.03
C GLN A 387 -9.65 -20.45 -11.25
N SER A 388 -9.15 -20.55 -12.50
CA SER A 388 -7.72 -20.48 -12.83
C SER A 388 -7.19 -19.06 -12.98
#